data_AF-A0A4Q3CV36-F1
#
_entry.id   AF-A0A4Q3CV36-F1
#
_cell.length_a   1.000
_cell.length_b   1.000
_cell.length_c   1.000
_cell.angle_alpha   90.00
_cell.angle_beta   90.00
_cell.angle_gamma   90.00
#
_symmetry.space_group_name_H-M   'P 1'
#
loop_
_entity.id
_entity.type
_entity.pdbx_description
1 polymer ?
#
loop_
_entity_poly.entity_id
_entity_poly.type
_entity_poly.pdbx_seq_one_letter_code
_entity_poly.pdbx_strand_id
1 'polypeptide(L)'
;DGSFITNLPDVWALNQKYILLPINNWDSEYDRVNLGGITCDGQDYYNQEAHMNSVYMPKTRKVQYLGFFNTGAYQEVLSGYGGIHHCLLPSPKHVIIRRNRDETFNFEVFGEEQNSKQVLKILGYTT
;
A
#
# COMPACT_ATOMS: atom_id res chain seq x y z
N ASP A 1 5.96 -0.10 4.71
CA ASP A 1 6.02 1.30 4.29
C ASP A 1 4.72 1.59 3.55
N GLY A 2 3.88 2.48 4.08
CA GLY A 2 2.50 2.70 3.61
C GLY A 2 1.43 2.66 4.72
N SER A 3 0.19 2.99 4.34
CA SER A 3 -0.97 3.03 5.25
C SER A 3 -2.18 2.34 4.63
N PHE A 4 -2.94 1.59 5.42
CA PHE A 4 -4.20 1.00 5.00
C PHE A 4 -5.29 2.06 4.85
N ILE A 5 -5.34 3.05 5.73
CA ILE A 5 -6.28 4.18 5.62
C ILE A 5 -6.10 4.91 4.28
N THR A 6 -4.85 5.15 3.90
CA THR A 6 -4.52 5.86 2.66
C THR A 6 -4.57 4.95 1.43
N ASN A 7 -3.81 3.86 1.41
CA ASN A 7 -3.60 3.08 0.18
C ASN A 7 -4.72 2.07 -0.09
N LEU A 8 -5.49 1.68 0.93
CA LEU A 8 -6.57 0.72 0.85
C LEU A 8 -7.78 1.19 1.69
N PRO A 9 -8.37 2.37 1.38
CA PRO A 9 -9.38 3.00 2.22
C PRO A 9 -10.59 2.10 2.51
N ASP A 10 -10.94 1.17 1.60
CA ASP A 10 -12.04 0.22 1.84
C ASP A 10 -11.73 -0.81 2.93
N VAL A 11 -10.44 -1.11 3.20
CA VAL A 11 -10.06 -1.94 4.35
C VAL A 11 -10.45 -1.25 5.64
N TRP A 12 -10.11 0.04 5.76
CA TRP A 12 -10.42 0.83 6.95
C TRP A 12 -11.92 1.14 7.06
N ALA A 13 -12.57 1.52 5.96
CA ALA A 13 -13.96 1.99 5.97
C ALA A 13 -15.00 0.86 5.97
N LEU A 14 -14.72 -0.24 5.27
CA LEU A 14 -15.70 -1.31 4.98
C LEU A 14 -15.24 -2.70 5.43
N ASN A 15 -14.05 -2.82 6.03
CA ASN A 15 -13.42 -4.11 6.35
C ASN A 15 -13.26 -5.01 5.09
N GLN A 16 -13.06 -4.37 3.93
CA GLN A 16 -12.88 -5.07 2.65
C GLN A 16 -11.59 -5.90 2.66
N LYS A 17 -11.66 -7.12 2.12
CA LYS A 17 -10.51 -8.03 2.05
C LYS A 17 -9.94 -8.05 0.63
N TYR A 18 -8.63 -7.93 0.55
CA TYR A 18 -7.85 -8.06 -0.67
C TYR A 18 -7.04 -9.36 -0.66
N ILE A 19 -6.62 -9.78 -1.84
CA ILE A 19 -5.64 -10.87 -1.95
C ILE A 19 -4.30 -10.28 -1.53
N LEU A 20 -3.70 -10.88 -0.50
CA LEU A 20 -2.42 -10.48 0.07
C LEU A 20 -1.43 -11.63 -0.07
N LEU A 21 -0.29 -11.38 -0.70
CA LEU A 21 0.79 -12.35 -0.84
C LEU A 21 2.15 -11.74 -0.49
N PRO A 22 3.07 -12.52 0.11
CA PRO A 22 4.48 -12.14 0.11
C PRO A 22 5.00 -12.15 -1.34
N ILE A 23 5.82 -11.17 -1.71
CA ILE A 23 6.41 -11.10 -3.06
C ILE A 23 7.77 -11.82 -3.10
N ASN A 24 8.46 -11.92 -1.97
CA ASN A 24 9.76 -12.58 -1.85
C ASN A 24 9.86 -13.43 -0.57
N ASN A 25 10.95 -14.18 -0.44
CA ASN A 25 11.29 -15.05 0.70
C ASN A 25 10.37 -16.27 0.92
N TRP A 26 9.75 -16.80 -0.15
CA TRP A 26 8.73 -17.86 -0.06
C TRP A 26 9.22 -19.17 0.57
N ASP A 27 10.52 -19.47 0.46
CA ASP A 27 11.11 -20.69 1.00
C ASP A 27 11.34 -20.63 2.52
N SER A 28 11.00 -19.51 3.17
CA SER A 28 11.12 -19.38 4.63
C SER A 28 9.93 -20.00 5.33
N GLU A 29 10.10 -20.40 6.58
CA GLU A 29 8.97 -20.74 7.46
C GLU A 29 8.01 -19.56 7.60
N TYR A 30 6.72 -19.82 7.79
CA TYR A 30 5.70 -18.78 7.93
C TYR A 30 5.28 -18.63 9.39
N ASP A 31 5.21 -17.38 9.87
CA ASP A 31 4.68 -17.04 11.18
C ASP A 31 3.41 -16.21 11.05
N ARG A 32 2.53 -16.31 12.05
CA ARG A 32 1.35 -15.44 12.16
C ARG A 32 1.82 -14.02 12.47
N VAL A 33 1.32 -13.05 11.71
CA VAL A 33 1.62 -11.63 11.87
C VAL A 33 0.36 -10.78 11.90
N ASN A 34 0.46 -9.61 12.54
CA ASN A 34 -0.50 -8.53 12.39
C ASN A 34 0.14 -7.47 11.49
N LEU A 35 -0.62 -6.96 10.52
CA LEU A 35 -0.16 -5.91 9.62
C LEU A 35 -0.77 -4.58 10.02
N GLY A 36 0.08 -3.65 10.44
CA GLY A 36 -0.26 -2.26 10.69
C GLY A 36 0.43 -1.34 9.67
N GLY A 37 -0.23 -0.24 9.32
CA GLY A 37 0.37 0.85 8.58
C GLY A 37 1.29 1.68 9.47
N ILE A 38 2.01 2.63 8.86
CA ILE A 38 3.02 3.44 9.55
C ILE A 38 2.46 4.73 10.18
N THR A 39 1.14 4.88 10.18
CA THR A 39 0.48 6.08 10.70
C THR A 39 0.42 6.06 12.22
N CYS A 40 0.05 7.19 12.82
CA CYS A 40 -0.16 7.29 14.26
C CYS A 40 -1.56 6.83 14.71
N ASP A 41 -2.37 6.28 13.79
CA ASP A 41 -3.76 5.88 14.06
C ASP A 41 -3.83 4.40 14.45
N GLY A 42 -4.48 4.12 15.58
CA GLY A 42 -4.69 2.76 16.08
C GLY A 42 -5.64 1.92 15.23
N GLN A 43 -6.32 2.51 14.24
CA GLN A 43 -7.19 1.82 13.28
C GLN A 43 -6.48 1.45 11.98
N ASP A 44 -5.22 1.85 11.79
CA ASP A 44 -4.46 1.58 10.57
C ASP A 44 -3.93 0.14 10.53
N TYR A 45 -4.85 -0.83 10.50
CA TYR A 45 -4.57 -2.26 10.49
C TYR A 45 -5.36 -2.96 9.39
N TYR A 46 -4.73 -3.95 8.75
CA TYR A 46 -5.36 -4.69 7.64
C TYR A 46 -6.52 -5.59 8.09
N ASN A 47 -6.58 -5.96 9.37
CA ASN A 47 -7.62 -6.83 9.89
C ASN A 47 -8.01 -6.39 11.31
N GLN A 48 -9.06 -5.59 11.40
CA GLN A 48 -9.56 -5.07 12.68
C GLN A 48 -10.41 -6.10 13.45
N GLU A 49 -10.94 -7.13 12.77
CA GLU A 49 -11.72 -8.17 13.45
C GLU A 49 -10.84 -9.29 14.00
N ALA A 50 -10.67 -9.28 15.33
CA ALA A 50 -9.85 -10.21 16.10
C ALA A 50 -10.20 -11.70 15.93
N HIS A 51 -11.39 -12.02 15.40
CA HIS A 51 -11.94 -13.37 15.47
C HIS A 51 -11.71 -14.25 14.24
N MET A 52 -11.32 -13.73 13.06
CA MET A 52 -11.46 -14.55 11.85
C MET A 52 -10.32 -14.66 10.84
N ASN A 53 -9.22 -13.90 10.87
CA ASN A 53 -8.17 -14.12 9.85
C ASN A 53 -6.76 -13.87 10.37
N SER A 54 -6.04 -14.95 10.65
CA SER A 54 -4.59 -14.90 10.87
C SER A 54 -3.91 -14.67 9.52
N VAL A 55 -3.16 -13.57 9.39
CA VAL A 55 -2.24 -13.37 8.25
C VAL A 55 -0.95 -14.12 8.57
N TYR A 56 -0.45 -14.89 7.60
CA TYR A 56 0.82 -15.58 7.70
C TYR A 56 1.80 -14.97 6.72
N MET A 57 3.04 -14.74 7.18
CA MET A 57 4.10 -14.17 6.36
C MET A 57 5.42 -14.92 6.57
N PRO A 58 6.33 -14.90 5.57
CA PRO A 58 7.67 -15.44 5.73
C PRO A 58 8.38 -14.84 6.95
N LYS A 59 8.85 -15.71 7.84
CA LYS A 59 9.69 -15.38 8.98
C LYS A 59 11.10 -15.10 8.47
N THR A 60 11.41 -13.83 8.29
CA THR A 60 12.69 -13.40 7.71
C THR A 60 13.22 -12.13 8.36
N ARG A 61 14.55 -11.99 8.37
CA ARG A 61 15.24 -10.73 8.69
C ARG A 61 15.63 -9.93 7.45
N LYS A 62 15.41 -10.50 6.25
CA LYS A 62 15.62 -9.82 4.97
C LYS A 62 14.44 -8.90 4.69
N VAL A 63 14.62 -7.95 3.77
CA VAL A 63 13.52 -7.10 3.28
C VAL A 63 12.39 -7.99 2.76
N GLN A 64 11.18 -7.75 3.26
CA GLN A 64 9.96 -8.44 2.84
C GLN A 64 9.05 -7.47 2.10
N TYR A 65 8.70 -7.82 0.87
CA TYR A 65 7.73 -7.07 0.07
C TYR A 65 6.37 -7.76 0.14
N LEU A 66 5.31 -6.96 0.20
CA LEU A 66 3.93 -7.40 0.28
C LEU A 66 3.19 -6.92 -0.96
N GLY A 67 2.39 -7.79 -1.56
CA GLY A 67 1.52 -7.45 -2.69
C GLY A 67 0.06 -7.52 -2.25
N PHE A 68 -0.66 -6.42 -2.44
CA PHE A 68 -2.11 -6.37 -2.38
C PHE A 68 -2.65 -6.34 -3.81
N PHE A 69 -3.54 -7.28 -4.14
CA PHE A 69 -4.11 -7.44 -5.47
C PHE A 69 -5.61 -7.19 -5.44
N ASN A 70 -6.19 -6.95 -6.62
CA ASN A 70 -7.59 -6.54 -6.83
C ASN A 70 -7.92 -5.15 -6.26
N THR A 71 -6.94 -4.26 -6.21
CA THR A 71 -7.04 -2.90 -5.66
C THR A 71 -7.34 -1.83 -6.72
N GLY A 72 -7.55 -2.22 -7.99
CA GLY A 72 -7.65 -1.29 -9.11
C GLY A 72 -8.94 -0.47 -9.19
N ALA A 73 -9.93 -0.75 -8.35
CA ALA A 73 -11.19 0.00 -8.28
C ALA A 73 -11.27 0.77 -6.97
N TYR A 74 -11.75 2.02 -7.05
CA TYR A 74 -11.97 2.96 -5.95
C TYR A 74 -10.74 3.42 -5.16
N GLN A 75 -9.74 2.58 -4.91
CA GLN A 75 -8.68 2.88 -3.93
C GLN A 75 -7.93 4.17 -4.25
N GLU A 76 -7.51 4.37 -5.50
CA GLU A 76 -6.81 5.59 -5.93
C GLU A 76 -7.70 6.85 -5.88
N VAL A 77 -8.99 6.71 -6.20
CA VAL A 77 -9.93 7.84 -6.22
C VAL A 77 -10.30 8.24 -4.79
N LEU A 78 -10.59 7.26 -3.93
CA LEU A 78 -10.96 7.49 -2.53
C LEU A 78 -9.77 7.96 -1.68
N SER A 79 -8.58 7.45 -1.96
CA SER A 79 -7.35 7.95 -1.34
C SER A 79 -7.01 9.37 -1.77
N GLY A 80 -7.51 9.82 -2.93
CA GLY A 80 -7.21 11.14 -3.47
C GLY A 80 -5.80 11.20 -4.05
N TYR A 81 -5.54 10.44 -5.11
CA TYR A 81 -4.28 10.48 -5.85
C TYR A 81 -3.80 11.93 -6.13
N GLY A 82 -2.56 12.22 -5.73
CA GLY A 82 -1.97 13.56 -5.84
C GLY A 82 -2.45 14.58 -4.79
N GLY A 83 -3.28 14.15 -3.83
CA GLY A 83 -3.82 14.96 -2.73
C GLY A 83 -2.98 14.89 -1.45
N ILE A 84 -3.68 15.05 -0.32
CA ILE A 84 -3.11 14.94 1.04
C ILE A 84 -3.66 13.70 1.71
N HIS A 85 -2.76 12.97 2.37
CA HIS A 85 -3.08 11.69 3.00
C HIS A 85 -2.98 11.75 4.51
N HIS A 86 -3.51 10.72 5.17
CA HIS A 86 -3.42 10.58 6.62
C HIS A 86 -1.95 10.60 7.07
N CYS A 87 -1.66 11.31 8.17
CA CYS A 87 -0.31 11.61 8.64
C CYS A 87 0.63 12.28 7.61
N LEU A 88 0.10 12.94 6.57
CA LEU A 88 0.87 13.55 5.48
C LEU A 88 1.82 12.56 4.79
N LEU A 89 1.47 11.27 4.80
CA LEU A 89 2.25 10.27 4.09
C LEU A 89 2.26 10.56 2.59
N PRO A 90 3.41 10.43 1.92
CA PRO A 90 3.50 10.72 0.51
C PRO A 90 2.69 9.73 -0.33
N SER A 91 2.07 10.22 -1.40
CA SER A 91 1.52 9.34 -2.44
C SER A 91 2.63 8.46 -3.02
N PRO A 92 2.42 7.14 -3.17
CA PRO A 92 3.45 6.25 -3.71
C PRO A 92 3.69 6.50 -5.19
N LYS A 93 4.85 6.04 -5.68
CA LYS A 93 5.14 5.99 -7.12
C LYS A 93 4.17 5.06 -7.86
N HIS A 94 3.66 5.50 -9.00
CA HIS A 94 2.81 4.71 -9.88
C HIS A 94 3.59 4.30 -11.13
N VAL A 95 3.62 3.00 -11.42
CA VAL A 95 4.35 2.43 -12.55
C VAL A 95 3.39 1.64 -13.43
N ILE A 96 3.36 1.98 -14.72
CA ILE A 96 2.65 1.20 -15.73
C ILE A 96 3.61 0.14 -16.26
N ILE A 97 3.20 -1.12 -16.14
CA ILE A 97 3.94 -2.26 -16.65
C ILE A 97 3.21 -2.79 -17.89
N ARG A 98 3.89 -2.81 -19.03
CA ARG A 98 3.34 -3.32 -20.30
C ARG A 98 4.13 -4.55 -20.72
N ARG A 99 3.42 -5.63 -21.05
CA ARG A 99 4.02 -6.81 -21.67
C ARG A 99 3.97 -6.66 -23.18
N ASN A 100 5.12 -6.75 -23.82
CA ASN A 100 5.27 -6.69 -25.27
C ASN A 100 4.90 -8.04 -25.92
N ARG A 101 4.76 -8.05 -27.25
CA ARG A 101 4.47 -9.26 -28.03
C ARG A 101 5.59 -10.30 -27.97
N ASP A 102 6.83 -9.86 -27.78
CA ASP A 102 8.02 -10.70 -27.62
C ASP A 102 8.25 -11.15 -26.16
N GLU A 103 7.22 -11.00 -25.31
CA GLU A 103 7.23 -11.34 -23.89
C GLU A 103 8.16 -10.50 -23.00
N THR A 104 8.81 -9.48 -23.54
CA THR A 104 9.58 -8.51 -22.74
C THR A 104 8.64 -7.53 -22.01
N PHE A 105 9.15 -6.90 -20.95
CA PHE A 105 8.40 -5.92 -20.16
C PHE A 105 8.94 -4.50 -20.37
N ASN A 106 8.03 -3.56 -20.60
CA ASN A 106 8.30 -2.13 -20.58
C ASN A 106 7.72 -1.52 -19.30
N PHE A 107 8.50 -0.68 -18.64
CA PHE A 107 8.15 -0.02 -17.39
C PHE A 107 8.13 1.49 -17.60
N GLU A 108 7.02 2.14 -17.28
CA GLU A 108 6.81 3.57 -17.41
C GLU A 108 6.41 4.14 -16.05
N VAL A 109 7.13 5.15 -15.55
CA VAL A 109 6.71 5.87 -14.34
C VAL A 109 5.60 6.84 -14.72
N PHE A 110 4.37 6.52 -14.32
CA PHE A 110 3.19 7.36 -14.56
C PHE A 110 3.13 8.53 -13.59
N GLY A 111 3.53 8.30 -12.34
CA GLY A 111 3.56 9.32 -11.28
C GLY A 111 4.72 9.06 -10.35
N GLU A 112 5.56 10.08 -10.14
CA GLU A 112 6.61 10.00 -9.12
C GLU A 112 6.01 10.02 -7.72
N GLU A 113 6.79 9.49 -6.76
CA GLU A 113 6.43 9.60 -5.35
C GLU A 113 6.33 11.07 -4.94
N GLN A 114 5.27 11.40 -4.21
CA GLN A 114 5.03 12.75 -3.75
C GLN A 114 6.09 13.12 -2.70
N ASN A 115 6.77 14.25 -2.84
CA ASN A 115 7.70 14.72 -1.82
C ASN A 115 7.03 15.70 -0.85
N SER A 116 7.68 15.94 0.29
CA SER A 116 7.19 16.83 1.34
C SER A 116 6.91 18.26 0.86
N LYS A 117 7.67 18.79 -0.12
CA LYS A 117 7.41 20.12 -0.69
C LYS A 117 6.09 20.16 -1.46
N GLN A 118 5.77 19.10 -2.21
CA GLN A 118 4.49 18.99 -2.92
C GLN A 118 3.32 18.91 -1.94
N VAL A 119 3.45 18.11 -0.87
CA VAL A 119 2.45 18.02 0.20
C VAL A 119 2.20 19.41 0.84
N LEU A 120 3.26 20.10 1.25
CA LEU A 120 3.14 21.43 1.85
C LEU A 120 2.53 22.47 0.88
N LYS A 121 2.87 22.39 -0.40
CA LYS A 121 2.28 23.25 -1.43
C LYS A 121 0.77 23.05 -1.56
N ILE A 122 0.28 21.81 -1.51
CA ILE A 122 -1.16 21.51 -1.57
C ILE A 122 -1.89 22.06 -0.34
N LEU A 123 -1.23 22.04 0.83
CA LEU A 123 -1.74 22.68 2.05
C LEU A 123 -1.72 24.21 2.01
N GLY A 124 -1.24 24.83 0.92
CA GLY A 124 -1.18 26.28 0.76
C GLY A 124 0.05 26.95 1.37
N TYR A 125 1.04 26.17 1.82
CA TYR A 125 2.32 26.75 2.24
C TYR A 125 3.08 27.22 1.01
N THR A 126 3.19 28.54 0.88
CA THR A 126 4.09 29.20 -0.07
C THR A 126 5.50 29.11 0.49
N THR A 127 6.33 28.22 -0.06
CA THR A 127 7.78 28.39 0.00
C THR A 127 8.20 29.65 -0.72
#